data_AF-A0A131Y4G9-F1
#
_entry.id   AF-A0A131Y4G9-F1
#
_cell.length_a   1.000
_cell.length_b   1.000
_cell.length_c   1.000
_cell.angle_alpha   90.00
_cell.angle_beta   90.00
_cell.angle_gamma   90.00
#
_symmetry.space_group_name_H-M   'P 1'
#
loop_
_entity.id
_entity.type
_entity.pdbx_description
1 polymer ?
#
loop_
_entity_poly.entity_id
_entity_poly.type
_entity_poly.pdbx_seq_one_letter_code
_entity_poly.pdbx_strand_id
1 'polypeptide(L)'
;NYSHLVWGNTTNANLNKILVLQKKFLRNICNVPYDHPSAPLFKSLSLMPVMCLYQYRLCITYKSHVEKSARKFLELASLTPRVTAYPTRNTEYWMLQNNKTTYGEQMTSNTLPRLLNLLHTKNIQLLTMSFKDLRAFFSSNMTV
;
A
#
# COMPACT_ATOMS: atom_id res chain seq x y z
N ASN A 1 2.95 14.58 -5.19
CA ASN A 1 2.86 13.39 -4.30
C ASN A 1 2.29 13.66 -2.90
N TYR A 2 2.33 14.89 -2.38
CA TYR A 2 1.80 15.23 -1.05
C TYR A 2 0.34 14.82 -0.83
N SER A 3 -0.56 15.23 -1.73
CA SER A 3 -2.02 15.01 -1.59
C SER A 3 -2.43 13.53 -1.58
N HIS A 4 -1.70 12.65 -2.28
CA HIS A 4 -2.01 11.22 -2.27
C HIS A 4 -1.56 10.53 -0.97
N LEU A 5 -0.49 11.01 -0.33
CA LEU A 5 -0.05 10.46 0.96
C LEU A 5 -0.97 10.87 2.10
N VAL A 6 -1.54 12.08 2.02
CA VAL A 6 -2.46 12.63 3.01
C VAL A 6 -3.90 12.11 2.81
N TRP A 7 -4.40 12.06 1.57
CA TRP A 7 -5.81 11.70 1.29
C TRP A 7 -6.01 10.35 0.63
N GLY A 8 -4.94 9.69 0.16
CA GLY A 8 -5.04 8.38 -0.49
C GLY A 8 -5.44 7.27 0.47
N ASN A 9 -5.25 7.46 1.78
CA ASN A 9 -5.69 6.56 2.84
C ASN A 9 -7.01 7.01 3.47
N THR A 10 -7.96 7.46 2.63
CA THR A 10 -9.32 7.76 3.07
C THR A 10 -10.03 6.50 3.58
N THR A 11 -11.23 6.65 4.13
CA THR A 11 -12.00 5.54 4.68
C THR A 11 -12.32 4.49 3.61
N ASN A 12 -12.41 3.22 4.02
CA ASN A 12 -12.79 2.12 3.13
C ASN A 12 -14.11 2.38 2.40
N ALA A 13 -15.07 3.08 3.04
CA ALA A 13 -16.32 3.47 2.40
C ALA A 13 -16.10 4.36 1.16
N ASN A 14 -15.19 5.33 1.25
CA ASN A 14 -14.86 6.21 0.13
C ASN A 14 -14.06 5.48 -0.95
N LEU A 15 -13.09 4.65 -0.56
CA LEU A 15 -12.32 3.83 -1.51
C LEU A 15 -13.23 2.85 -2.26
N ASN A 16 -14.21 2.26 -1.58
CA ASN A 16 -15.21 1.37 -2.20
C ASN A 16 -16.06 2.10 -3.24
N LYS A 17 -16.48 3.34 -2.97
CA LYS A 17 -17.20 4.16 -3.96
C LYS A 17 -16.35 4.37 -5.22
N ILE A 18 -15.08 4.74 -5.05
CA ILE A 18 -14.15 4.92 -6.18
C ILE A 18 -13.92 3.60 -6.92
N LEU A 19 -13.76 2.49 -6.20
CA LEU A 19 -13.59 1.17 -6.79
C LEU A 19 -14.80 0.76 -7.63
N VAL A 20 -16.02 1.02 -7.15
CA VAL A 20 -17.26 0.76 -7.91
C VAL A 20 -17.29 1.58 -9.20
N LEU A 21 -16.87 2.85 -9.16
CA LEU A 21 -16.76 3.69 -10.36
C LEU A 21 -15.69 3.14 -11.33
N GLN A 22 -14.52 2.74 -10.83
CA GLN A 22 -13.49 2.09 -11.66
C GLN A 22 -14.05 0.83 -12.34
N LYS A 23 -14.76 -0.05 -11.60
CA LYS A 23 -15.37 -1.26 -12.18
C LYS A 23 -16.40 -0.95 -13.27
N LYS A 24 -17.26 0.04 -13.05
CA LYS A 24 -18.26 0.50 -14.04
C LYS A 24 -17.58 1.02 -15.30
N PHE A 25 -16.57 1.87 -15.14
CA PHE A 25 -15.79 2.42 -16.24
C PHE A 25 -15.13 1.34 -17.10
N LEU A 26 -14.51 0.35 -16.46
CA LEU A 26 -13.88 -0.77 -17.19
C LEU A 26 -14.89 -1.60 -17.98
N ARG A 27 -16.07 -1.85 -17.41
CA ARG A 27 -17.12 -2.59 -18.12
C ARG A 27 -17.61 -1.85 -19.35
N ASN A 28 -17.78 -0.53 -19.25
CA ASN A 28 -18.19 0.30 -20.37
C ASN A 28 -17.13 0.33 -21.47
N ILE A 29 -15.84 0.50 -21.13
CA ILE A 29 -14.75 0.51 -22.13
C ILE A 29 -14.62 -0.84 -22.83
N CYS A 30 -14.69 -1.93 -22.07
CA CYS A 30 -14.58 -3.27 -22.64
C CYS A 30 -15.88 -3.76 -23.28
N ASN A 31 -16.94 -2.95 -23.26
CA ASN A 31 -18.28 -3.29 -23.76
C ASN A 31 -18.79 -4.65 -23.25
N VAL A 32 -18.62 -4.90 -21.95
CA VAL A 32 -19.07 -6.13 -21.29
C VAL A 32 -20.31 -5.86 -20.42
N PRO A 33 -21.14 -6.86 -20.13
CA PRO A 33 -22.36 -6.67 -19.35
C PRO A 33 -22.06 -6.22 -17.91
N TYR A 34 -23.07 -5.63 -17.26
CA TYR A 34 -22.92 -4.96 -15.96
C TYR A 34 -22.47 -5.90 -14.82
N ASP A 35 -22.79 -7.19 -14.95
CA ASP A 35 -22.48 -8.28 -14.02
C ASP A 35 -21.16 -8.99 -14.34
N HIS A 36 -20.50 -8.64 -15.45
CA HIS A 36 -19.22 -9.22 -15.82
C HIS A 36 -18.18 -9.01 -14.69
N PRO A 37 -17.44 -10.07 -14.30
CA PRO A 37 -16.40 -9.97 -13.29
C PRO A 37 -15.36 -8.91 -13.67
N SER A 38 -15.03 -8.01 -12.75
CA SER A 38 -14.08 -6.92 -13.04
C SER A 38 -12.61 -7.36 -12.91
N ALA A 39 -12.32 -8.38 -12.12
CA ALA A 39 -10.97 -8.92 -11.92
C ALA A 39 -10.21 -9.24 -13.24
N PRO A 40 -10.81 -9.99 -14.20
CA PRO A 40 -10.14 -10.23 -15.48
C PRO A 40 -9.89 -8.94 -16.28
N LEU A 41 -10.75 -7.92 -16.16
CA LEU A 41 -10.58 -6.63 -16.86
C LEU A 41 -9.40 -5.83 -16.31
N PHE A 42 -9.22 -5.82 -14.98
CA PHE A 42 -8.04 -5.20 -14.36
C PHE A 42 -6.75 -5.89 -14.83
N LYS A 43 -6.75 -7.22 -14.90
CA LYS A 43 -5.60 -8.00 -15.34
C LYS A 43 -5.28 -7.78 -16.82
N SER A 44 -6.29 -7.85 -17.71
CA SER A 44 -6.08 -7.68 -19.15
C SER A 44 -5.54 -6.29 -19.50
N LEU A 45 -5.99 -5.25 -18.79
CA LEU A 45 -5.54 -3.88 -18.98
C LEU A 45 -4.32 -3.49 -18.15
N SER A 46 -3.76 -4.41 -17.35
CA SER A 46 -2.65 -4.14 -16.41
C SER A 46 -2.94 -2.93 -15.48
N LEU A 47 -4.19 -2.80 -15.06
CA LEU A 47 -4.67 -1.73 -14.20
C LEU A 47 -4.64 -2.16 -12.74
N MET A 48 -4.21 -1.24 -11.88
CA MET A 48 -4.17 -1.47 -10.44
C MET A 48 -5.44 -0.91 -9.80
N PRO A 49 -6.13 -1.69 -8.94
CA PRO A 49 -7.28 -1.19 -8.19
C PRO A 49 -6.89 -0.04 -7.27
N VAL A 50 -7.83 0.89 -7.03
CA VAL A 50 -7.61 2.02 -6.11
C VAL A 50 -7.19 1.58 -4.70
N MET A 51 -7.67 0.42 -4.23
CA MET A 51 -7.34 -0.13 -2.91
C MET A 51 -5.83 -0.36 -2.72
N CYS A 52 -5.16 -0.81 -3.78
CA CYS A 52 -3.72 -1.11 -3.77
C CYS A 52 -2.86 0.12 -4.09
N LEU A 53 -3.47 1.15 -4.68
CA LEU A 53 -2.76 2.33 -5.19
C LEU A 53 -2.03 3.10 -4.09
N TYR A 54 -2.65 3.27 -2.92
CA TYR A 54 -2.03 3.98 -1.81
C TYR A 54 -0.76 3.26 -1.32
N GLN A 55 -0.85 1.95 -1.07
CA GLN A 55 0.27 1.14 -0.61
C GLN A 55 1.43 1.14 -1.63
N TYR A 56 1.10 0.97 -2.92
CA TYR A 56 2.10 1.05 -3.98
C TYR A 56 2.81 2.41 -4.03
N ARG A 57 2.06 3.51 -3.93
CA ARG A 57 2.63 4.87 -3.93
C ARG A 57 3.48 5.12 -2.69
N LEU A 58 3.07 4.60 -1.54
CA LEU A 58 3.82 4.67 -0.29
C LEU A 58 5.16 3.93 -0.42
N CYS A 59 5.16 2.72 -1.00
CA CYS A 59 6.37 1.96 -1.30
C CYS A 59 7.35 2.72 -2.20
N ILE A 60 6.87 3.28 -3.32
CA ILE A 60 7.72 4.06 -4.24
C ILE A 60 8.31 5.28 -3.53
N THR A 61 7.48 5.97 -2.75
CA THR A 61 7.90 7.16 -2.03
C THR A 61 9.00 6.79 -1.04
N TYR A 62 8.77 5.78 -0.21
CA TYR A 62 9.78 5.29 0.73
C TYR A 62 11.08 4.92 0.03
N LYS A 63 11.04 4.10 -1.03
CA LYS A 63 12.23 3.71 -1.79
C LYS A 63 13.02 4.92 -2.32
N SER A 64 12.33 5.86 -2.98
CA SER A 64 12.93 7.10 -3.50
C SER A 64 13.54 7.98 -2.40
N HIS A 65 12.88 8.07 -1.24
CA HIS A 65 13.38 8.85 -0.11
C HIS A 65 14.58 8.19 0.59
N VAL A 66 14.64 6.87 0.65
CA VAL A 66 15.81 6.12 1.14
C VAL A 66 17.01 6.33 0.21
N GLU A 67 16.82 6.19 -1.10
CA GLU A 67 17.88 6.41 -2.11
C GLU A 67 18.43 7.85 -2.04
N LYS A 68 17.56 8.84 -1.80
CA LYS A 68 17.94 10.26 -1.71
C LYS A 68 18.34 10.71 -0.30
N SER A 69 18.42 9.80 0.67
CA SER A 69 18.73 10.11 2.08
C SER A 69 17.87 11.24 2.68
N ALA A 70 16.59 11.31 2.29
CA ALA A 70 15.69 12.38 2.68
C ALA A 70 15.14 12.19 4.11
N ARG A 71 15.93 12.64 5.11
CA ARG A 71 15.68 12.44 6.55
C ARG A 71 14.28 12.83 7.02
N LYS A 72 13.75 13.97 6.56
CA LYS A 72 12.44 14.49 6.99
C LYS A 72 11.29 13.49 6.82
N PHE A 73 11.28 12.72 5.73
CA PHE A 73 10.22 11.73 5.50
C PHE A 73 10.36 10.53 6.44
N LEU A 74 11.59 10.08 6.68
CA LEU A 74 11.87 8.97 7.60
C LEU A 74 11.54 9.35 9.05
N GLU A 75 11.82 10.59 9.43
CA GLU A 75 11.43 11.17 10.72
C GLU A 75 9.90 11.22 10.88
N LEU A 76 9.17 11.69 9.86
CA LEU A 76 7.70 11.70 9.85
C LEU A 76 7.09 10.30 9.94
N ALA A 77 7.77 9.29 9.41
CA ALA A 77 7.34 7.90 9.53
C ALA A 77 7.74 7.25 10.86
N SER A 78 8.59 7.90 11.67
CA SER A 78 9.04 7.41 12.98
C SER A 78 9.44 5.93 12.98
N LEU A 79 10.13 5.48 11.93
CA LEU A 79 10.51 4.08 11.74
C LEU A 79 11.52 3.66 12.81
N THR A 80 11.10 2.78 13.70
CA THR A 80 11.94 2.26 14.78
C THR A 80 12.02 0.74 14.67
N PRO A 81 13.22 0.17 14.47
CA PRO A 81 13.38 -1.28 14.45
C PRO A 81 13.12 -1.84 15.85
N ARG A 82 12.46 -2.98 15.91
CA ARG A 82 12.23 -3.69 17.16
C ARG A 82 13.52 -4.41 17.58
N VAL A 83 14.20 -3.85 18.57
CA VAL A 83 15.35 -4.50 19.22
C VAL A 83 14.82 -5.33 20.38
N THR A 84 14.85 -6.65 20.27
CA THR A 84 14.49 -7.57 21.37
C THR A 84 15.70 -8.39 21.75
N ALA A 85 15.90 -8.63 23.05
CA ALA A 85 16.97 -9.47 23.54
C ALA A 85 16.76 -10.96 23.21
N TYR A 86 15.52 -11.36 22.90
CA TYR A 86 15.14 -12.75 22.65
C TYR A 86 14.25 -12.86 21.40
N PRO A 87 14.46 -13.88 20.55
CA PRO A 87 13.61 -14.11 19.39
C PRO A 87 12.26 -14.68 19.83
N THR A 88 11.17 -13.91 19.66
CA THR A 88 9.81 -14.46 19.83
C THR A 88 9.23 -14.83 18.47
N ARG A 89 8.43 -15.90 18.42
CA ARG A 89 8.00 -16.55 17.16
C ARG A 89 7.28 -15.63 16.15
N ASN A 90 6.70 -14.51 16.58
CA ASN A 90 5.95 -13.57 15.74
C ASN A 90 6.39 -12.11 15.94
N THR A 91 7.68 -11.84 16.12
CA THR A 91 8.15 -10.45 16.19
C THR A 91 8.06 -9.77 14.84
N GLU A 92 7.24 -8.72 14.76
CA GLU A 92 7.34 -7.74 13.69
C GLU A 92 8.70 -7.02 13.74
N TYR A 93 9.28 -6.77 12.56
CA TYR A 93 10.58 -6.11 12.45
C TYR A 93 10.50 -4.63 12.84
N TRP A 94 9.48 -3.92 12.35
CA TRP A 94 9.24 -2.52 12.69
C TRP A 94 8.22 -2.41 13.81
N MET A 95 8.46 -1.51 14.77
CA MET A 95 7.50 -1.26 15.84
C MET A 95 6.29 -0.45 15.33
N LEU A 96 5.10 -0.92 15.68
CA LEU A 96 3.85 -0.18 15.49
C LEU A 96 3.54 0.66 16.73
N GLN A 97 3.10 1.89 16.50
CA GLN A 97 2.58 2.75 17.56
C GLN A 97 1.16 2.28 17.93
N ASN A 98 0.88 2.14 19.22
CA ASN A 98 -0.46 1.78 19.66
C ASN A 98 -1.38 2.99 19.62
N ASN A 99 -1.99 3.24 18.47
CA ASN A 99 -2.86 4.38 18.24
C ASN A 99 -4.30 4.05 18.67
N LYS A 100 -4.87 4.88 19.54
CA LYS A 100 -6.26 4.71 20.03
C LYS A 100 -7.32 5.24 19.07
N THR A 101 -6.92 5.95 18.02
CA THR A 101 -7.82 6.61 17.07
C THR A 101 -7.61 6.07 15.66
N THR A 102 -8.71 6.00 14.89
CA THR A 102 -8.69 5.63 13.46
C THR A 102 -7.82 6.57 12.64
N TYR A 103 -7.79 7.86 13.00
CA TYR A 103 -6.89 8.83 12.38
C TYR A 103 -5.42 8.49 12.62
N GLY A 104 -5.04 8.15 13.85
CA GLY A 104 -3.69 7.71 14.17
C GLY A 104 -3.30 6.45 13.39
N GLU A 105 -4.22 5.51 13.23
CA GLU A 105 -3.98 4.32 12.40
C GLU A 105 -3.70 4.64 10.92
N GLN A 106 -4.29 5.73 10.42
CA GLN A 106 -4.15 6.19 9.04
C GLN A 106 -2.88 7.03 8.78
N MET A 107 -2.22 7.51 9.84
CA MET A 107 -0.99 8.30 9.73
C MET A 107 0.14 7.51 9.09
N THR A 108 1.02 8.21 8.37
CA THR A 108 2.23 7.62 7.75
C THR A 108 3.13 6.92 8.76
N SER A 109 3.17 7.42 10.00
CA SER A 109 3.89 6.83 11.13
C SER A 109 3.40 5.44 11.53
N ASN A 110 2.16 5.08 11.20
CA ASN A 110 1.61 3.75 11.47
C ASN A 110 1.43 2.92 10.18
N THR A 111 1.02 3.56 9.08
CA THR A 111 0.77 2.85 7.82
C THR A 111 2.06 2.35 7.16
N LEU A 112 3.16 3.12 7.23
CA LEU A 112 4.42 2.70 6.64
C LEU A 112 5.06 1.52 7.38
N PRO A 113 5.26 1.55 8.72
CA PRO A 113 5.78 0.38 9.43
C PRO A 113 4.91 -0.86 9.22
N ARG A 114 3.58 -0.70 9.25
CA ARG A 114 2.63 -1.79 9.00
C ARG A 114 2.79 -2.40 7.60
N LEU A 115 2.97 -1.55 6.58
CA LEU A 115 3.21 -2.00 5.21
C LEU A 115 4.55 -2.73 5.09
N LEU A 116 5.62 -2.22 5.71
CA LEU A 116 6.93 -2.86 5.69
C LEU A 116 6.93 -4.21 6.42
N ASN A 117 6.22 -4.32 7.54
CA ASN A 117 6.02 -5.59 8.24
C ASN A 117 5.27 -6.60 7.34
N LEU A 118 4.22 -6.17 6.65
CA LEU A 118 3.49 -7.02 5.70
C LEU A 118 4.35 -7.48 4.53
N LEU A 119 5.23 -6.62 4.01
CA LEU A 119 6.17 -7.01 2.95
C LEU A 119 7.24 -7.97 3.49
N HIS A 120 7.70 -7.76 4.72
CA HIS A 120 8.65 -8.64 5.37
C HIS A 120 8.08 -10.04 5.60
N THR A 121 6.83 -10.18 6.05
CA THR A 121 6.18 -11.49 6.20
C THR A 121 5.99 -12.21 4.86
N LYS A 122 5.84 -11.47 3.76
CA LYS A 122 5.82 -12.02 2.40
C LYS A 122 7.21 -12.24 1.80
N ASN A 123 8.29 -12.05 2.57
CA ASN A 123 9.69 -12.15 2.15
C ASN A 123 10.05 -11.23 0.96
N ILE A 124 9.42 -10.05 0.87
CA ILE A 124 9.66 -9.08 -0.21
C ILE A 124 10.65 -8.02 0.25
N GLN A 125 11.81 -8.00 -0.40
CA GLN A 125 12.79 -6.95 -0.19
C GLN A 125 12.46 -5.72 -1.04
N LEU A 126 11.83 -4.73 -0.42
CA LEU A 126 11.34 -3.52 -1.09
C LEU A 126 12.46 -2.72 -1.80
N LEU A 127 13.64 -2.63 -1.19
CA LEU A 127 14.74 -1.80 -1.70
C LEU A 127 15.41 -2.41 -2.95
N THR A 128 15.55 -3.73 -3.00
CA THR A 128 16.19 -4.44 -4.12
C THR A 128 15.24 -4.61 -5.31
N MET A 129 13.93 -4.73 -5.05
CA MET A 129 12.93 -4.98 -6.09
C MET A 129 12.73 -3.80 -7.06
N SER A 130 12.57 -4.08 -8.35
CA SER A 130 12.34 -3.03 -9.35
C SER A 130 10.95 -2.39 -9.21
N PHE A 131 10.77 -1.17 -9.72
CA PHE A 131 9.46 -0.51 -9.73
C PHE A 131 8.42 -1.28 -10.56
N LYS A 132 8.87 -1.98 -11.62
CA LYS A 132 7.99 -2.79 -12.48
C LYS A 132 7.45 -4.00 -11.71
N ASP A 133 8.32 -4.66 -10.95
CA ASP A 133 7.94 -5.84 -10.17
C ASP A 133 7.07 -5.45 -8.98
N LEU A 134 7.36 -4.31 -8.33
CA LEU A 134 6.47 -3.71 -7.34
C LEU A 134 5.07 -3.48 -7.91
N ARG A 135 4.97 -2.90 -9.10
CA ARG A 135 3.67 -2.67 -9.73
C ARG A 135 2.96 -3.99 -10.03
N ALA A 136 3.67 -4.98 -10.56
CA ALA A 136 3.12 -6.29 -10.86
C ALA A 136 2.57 -6.98 -9.58
N PHE A 137 3.30 -6.89 -8.47
CA PHE A 137 2.90 -7.44 -7.17
C PHE A 137 1.59 -6.84 -6.64
N PHE A 138 1.44 -5.51 -6.71
CA PHE A 138 0.22 -4.85 -6.26
C PHE A 138 -0.95 -5.00 -7.24
N SER A 139 -0.68 -5.24 -8.53
CA SER A 139 -1.72 -5.57 -9.51
C SER A 139 -2.21 -7.02 -9.41
N SER A 140 -1.36 -7.97 -8.99
CA SER A 140 -1.73 -9.39 -8.87
C SER A 140 -2.45 -9.72 -7.56
N ASN A 141 -2.03 -9.10 -6.45
CA ASN A 141 -2.64 -9.30 -5.14
C ASN A 141 -3.84 -8.35 -4.95
N MET A 142 -4.97 -8.73 -5.55
CA MET A 142 -6.24 -8.00 -5.45
C MET A 142 -6.96 -8.19 -4.10
N THR A 143 -6.21 -8.48 -3.03
CA THR A 143 -6.76 -8.80 -1.71
C THR A 143 -5.90 -8.22 -0.60
N VAL A 144 -6.42 -7.18 0.05
CA VAL A 144 -6.31 -6.97 1.50
C VAL A 144 -7.75 -6.93 2.02
#